data_AF-A0A961IX02-F1
#
_entry.id   AF-A0A961IX02-F1
#
_cell.length_a   1.000
_cell.length_b   1.000
_cell.length_c   1.000
_cell.angle_alpha   90.00
_cell.angle_beta   90.00
_cell.angle_gamma   90.00
#
_symmetry.space_group_name_H-M   'P 1'
#
loop_
_entity.id
_entity.type
_entity.pdbx_description
1 polymer ?
#
loop_
_entity_poly.entity_id
_entity_poly.type
_entity_poly.pdbx_seq_one_letter_code
_entity_poly.pdbx_strand_id
1 'polypeptide(L)'
;MIHSSAFRRLKHKTQVFVEHEGDYYRTRLTHSIEVAQVARTIAGVLGGNEYLAEAVALAHDLGHPPFGHTGEDALNELLAPYGGFDHNAQALKIVTSLERHYAGFDGLNLTWETLEGIAKHNGPVTGDLPVALAEYDRKHDLELATYASAEAQMAAVADDIAYNHHDLHDGLRA
;
A
#
# COMPACT_ATOMS: atom_id res chain seq x y z
N MET A 1 12.55 -1.32 -0.35
CA MET A 1 11.17 -1.70 -0.73
C MET A 1 11.13 -2.86 -1.71
N ILE A 2 11.55 -2.69 -2.98
CA ILE A 2 11.46 -3.73 -4.04
C ILE A 2 12.12 -5.08 -3.66
N HIS A 3 13.18 -5.07 -2.86
CA HIS A 3 13.86 -6.29 -2.43
C HIS A 3 13.27 -6.94 -1.17
N SER A 4 12.23 -6.36 -0.57
CA SER A 4 11.62 -6.90 0.65
C SER A 4 10.87 -8.19 0.39
N SER A 5 10.72 -9.00 1.43
CA SER A 5 9.98 -10.25 1.35
C SER A 5 8.50 -10.01 1.06
N ALA A 6 7.91 -8.97 1.66
CA ALA A 6 6.52 -8.56 1.44
C ALA A 6 6.26 -8.14 -0.01
N PHE A 7 7.15 -7.36 -0.62
CA PHE A 7 6.99 -6.93 -2.01
C PHE A 7 7.03 -8.13 -2.97
N ARG A 8 7.94 -9.09 -2.75
CA ARG A 8 8.01 -10.33 -3.55
C ARG A 8 6.75 -11.18 -3.42
N ARG A 9 6.09 -11.18 -2.26
CA ARG A 9 4.83 -11.92 -2.04
C ARG A 9 3.66 -11.35 -2.83
N LEU A 10 3.70 -10.09 -3.27
CA LEU A 10 2.67 -9.50 -4.12
C LEU A 10 2.51 -10.26 -5.45
N LYS A 11 3.55 -10.97 -5.92
CA LYS A 11 3.48 -11.85 -7.09
C LYS A 11 2.42 -12.95 -6.95
N HIS A 12 2.13 -13.37 -5.72
CA HIS A 12 1.24 -14.50 -5.43
C HIS A 12 -0.09 -14.05 -4.81
N LYS A 13 -0.39 -12.74 -4.81
CA LYS A 13 -1.67 -12.21 -4.37
C LYS A 13 -2.41 -11.64 -5.58
N THR A 14 -3.64 -12.09 -5.79
CA THR A 14 -4.51 -11.57 -6.86
C THR A 14 -5.19 -10.27 -6.45
N GLN A 15 -5.57 -9.45 -7.44
CA GLN A 15 -6.26 -8.18 -7.22
C GLN A 15 -7.79 -8.37 -7.11
N VAL A 16 -8.40 -9.16 -8.01
CA VAL A 16 -9.87 -9.32 -8.12
C VAL A 16 -10.30 -10.75 -8.48
N PHE A 17 -9.63 -11.42 -9.41
CA PHE A 17 -10.00 -12.78 -9.86
C PHE A 17 -9.18 -13.88 -9.16
N VAL A 18 -9.82 -15.03 -8.92
CA VAL A 18 -9.17 -16.23 -8.37
C VAL A 18 -8.33 -16.88 -9.48
N GLU A 19 -7.11 -17.28 -9.14
CA GLU A 19 -6.17 -17.97 -10.04
C GLU A 19 -6.73 -19.35 -10.43
N HIS A 20 -7.52 -19.40 -11.51
CA HIS A 20 -7.87 -20.64 -12.20
C HIS A 20 -7.87 -20.43 -13.72
N GLU A 21 -6.88 -21.03 -14.38
CA GLU A 21 -6.85 -21.37 -15.82
C GLU A 21 -6.93 -20.23 -16.86
N GLY A 22 -6.00 -19.27 -16.81
CA GLY A 22 -5.76 -18.33 -17.92
C GLY A 22 -4.44 -17.57 -17.81
N ASP A 23 -3.70 -17.43 -18.91
CA ASP A 23 -2.27 -17.04 -18.96
C ASP A 23 -1.95 -15.57 -18.61
N TYR A 24 -2.93 -14.71 -18.28
CA TYR A 24 -2.70 -13.25 -18.13
C TYR A 24 -3.53 -12.57 -17.01
N TYR A 25 -3.70 -13.21 -15.85
CA TYR A 25 -4.31 -12.50 -14.71
C TYR A 25 -3.28 -11.62 -13.99
N ARG A 26 -3.64 -10.35 -13.76
CA ARG A 26 -2.78 -9.40 -13.04
C ARG A 26 -2.71 -9.73 -11.55
N THR A 27 -1.50 -9.62 -11.01
CA THR A 27 -1.18 -9.78 -9.59
C THR A 27 -1.08 -8.42 -8.93
N ARG A 28 -1.10 -8.37 -7.60
CA ARG A 28 -0.81 -7.14 -6.83
C ARG A 28 0.57 -6.56 -7.18
N LEU A 29 1.52 -7.40 -7.57
CA LEU A 29 2.84 -6.95 -8.01
C LEU A 29 2.76 -6.16 -9.32
N THR A 30 2.08 -6.71 -10.33
CA THR A 30 1.94 -6.02 -11.62
C THR A 30 1.12 -4.74 -11.48
N HIS A 31 0.08 -4.77 -10.65
CA HIS A 31 -0.70 -3.58 -10.28
C HIS A 31 0.18 -2.50 -9.65
N SER A 32 0.92 -2.82 -8.59
CA SER A 32 1.80 -1.86 -7.90
C SER A 32 2.86 -1.25 -8.83
N ILE A 33 3.39 -2.03 -9.79
CA ILE A 33 4.35 -1.51 -10.78
C ILE A 33 3.68 -0.53 -11.76
N GLU A 34 2.46 -0.82 -12.21
CA GLU A 34 1.70 0.07 -13.09
C GLU A 34 1.32 1.38 -12.38
N VAL A 35 0.83 1.29 -11.14
CA VAL A 35 0.57 2.46 -10.29
C VAL A 35 1.84 3.30 -10.12
N ALA A 36 2.98 2.67 -9.85
CA ALA A 36 4.26 3.37 -9.68
C ALA A 36 4.70 4.11 -10.96
N GLN A 37 4.50 3.52 -12.14
CA GLN A 37 4.81 4.17 -13.42
C GLN A 37 3.93 5.40 -13.68
N VAL A 38 2.63 5.28 -13.40
CA VAL A 38 1.67 6.39 -13.53
C VAL A 38 1.98 7.49 -12.52
N ALA A 39 2.20 7.14 -11.25
CA ALA A 39 2.53 8.07 -10.18
C ALA A 39 3.80 8.88 -10.49
N ARG A 40 4.85 8.23 -10.98
CA ARG A 40 6.08 8.90 -11.44
C ARG A 40 5.84 9.87 -12.58
N THR A 41 5.01 9.48 -13.55
CA THR A 41 4.68 10.34 -14.68
C THR A 41 3.94 11.60 -14.22
N ILE A 42 2.96 11.43 -13.32
CA ILE A 42 2.22 12.54 -12.73
C ILE A 42 3.17 13.46 -11.95
N ALA A 43 4.02 12.91 -11.08
CA ALA A 43 4.98 13.69 -10.30
C ALA A 43 5.96 14.46 -11.19
N GLY A 44 6.52 13.83 -12.21
CA GLY A 44 7.44 14.48 -13.14
C GLY A 44 6.78 15.63 -13.92
N VAL A 45 5.53 15.46 -14.35
CA VAL A 45 4.78 16.52 -15.05
C VAL A 45 4.41 17.69 -14.13
N LEU A 46 4.07 17.41 -12.87
CA LEU A 46 3.67 18.42 -11.88
C LEU A 46 4.85 19.03 -11.11
N GLY A 47 6.08 18.59 -11.37
CA GLY A 47 7.28 19.07 -10.68
C GLY A 47 7.43 18.58 -9.23
N GLY A 48 6.78 17.47 -8.88
CA GLY A 48 6.93 16.78 -7.60
C GLY A 48 8.12 15.81 -7.58
N ASN A 49 8.34 15.16 -6.43
CA ASN A 49 9.39 14.16 -6.29
C ASN A 49 8.96 12.79 -6.84
N GLU A 50 9.44 12.44 -8.03
CA GLU A 50 9.17 11.15 -8.68
C GLU A 50 9.49 9.93 -7.79
N TYR A 51 10.59 9.97 -7.04
CA TYR A 51 11.01 8.83 -6.23
C TYR A 51 10.11 8.63 -5.00
N LEU A 52 9.62 9.71 -4.41
CA LEU A 52 8.68 9.62 -3.30
C LEU A 52 7.33 9.08 -3.78
N ALA A 53 6.82 9.59 -4.92
CA ALA A 53 5.59 9.09 -5.52
C ALA A 53 5.71 7.60 -5.89
N GLU A 54 6.83 7.20 -6.51
CA GLU A 54 7.13 5.79 -6.81
C GLU A 54 7.18 4.93 -5.55
N ALA A 55 7.86 5.40 -4.51
CA ALA A 55 8.00 4.66 -3.27
C ALA A 55 6.64 4.41 -2.60
N VAL A 56 5.80 5.45 -2.47
CA VAL A 56 4.46 5.29 -1.89
C VAL A 56 3.61 4.34 -2.75
N ALA A 57 3.62 4.50 -4.07
CA ALA A 57 2.92 3.63 -5.00
C ALA A 57 3.37 2.17 -4.93
N LEU A 58 4.66 1.88 -4.78
CA LEU A 58 5.15 0.51 -4.63
C LEU A 58 4.83 -0.11 -3.25
N ALA A 59 4.54 0.73 -2.24
CA ALA A 59 4.28 0.30 -0.88
C ALA A 59 2.80 0.14 -0.53
N HIS A 60 1.88 0.85 -1.22
CA HIS A 60 0.46 0.96 -0.84
C HIS A 60 -0.18 -0.42 -0.59
N ASP A 61 0.17 -1.40 -1.42
CA ASP A 61 -0.44 -2.73 -1.41
C ASP A 61 0.28 -3.78 -0.55
N LEU A 62 1.36 -3.41 0.15
CA LEU A 62 2.15 -4.37 0.93
C LEU A 62 1.34 -5.04 2.04
N GLY A 63 0.44 -4.30 2.67
CA GLY A 63 -0.32 -4.74 3.84
C GLY A 63 -1.54 -5.59 3.53
N HIS A 64 -1.99 -5.62 2.27
CA HIS A 64 -3.19 -6.36 1.90
C HIS A 64 -3.08 -7.85 2.22
N PRO A 65 -4.12 -8.46 2.83
CA PRO A 65 -4.13 -9.89 3.08
C PRO A 65 -4.37 -10.68 1.78
N PRO A 66 -4.27 -12.03 1.82
CA PRO A 66 -4.82 -12.86 0.75
C PRO A 66 -6.30 -12.52 0.49
N PHE A 67 -6.76 -12.67 -0.74
CA PHE A 67 -8.15 -12.40 -1.16
C PHE A 67 -8.60 -10.92 -1.09
N GLY A 68 -7.67 -9.97 -1.03
CA GLY A 68 -7.96 -8.54 -1.15
C GLY A 68 -8.94 -8.04 -0.08
N HIS A 69 -9.90 -7.20 -0.46
CA HIS A 69 -10.86 -6.59 0.48
C HIS A 69 -11.67 -7.64 1.25
N THR A 70 -12.07 -8.75 0.61
CA THR A 70 -12.77 -9.85 1.31
C THR A 70 -11.92 -10.46 2.41
N GLY A 71 -10.61 -10.59 2.19
CA GLY A 71 -9.68 -11.06 3.21
C GLY A 71 -9.47 -10.06 4.34
N GLU A 72 -9.49 -8.77 4.01
CA GLU A 72 -9.40 -7.68 4.99
C GLU A 72 -10.64 -7.62 5.87
N ASP A 73 -11.84 -7.66 5.29
CA ASP A 73 -13.10 -7.67 6.03
C ASP A 73 -13.16 -8.84 7.01
N ALA A 74 -12.81 -10.05 6.53
CA ALA A 74 -12.77 -11.25 7.35
C ALA A 74 -11.74 -11.15 8.49
N LEU A 75 -10.55 -10.61 8.22
CA LEU A 75 -9.54 -10.40 9.26
C LEU A 75 -9.97 -9.33 10.25
N ASN A 76 -10.61 -8.25 9.80
CA ASN A 76 -11.06 -7.17 10.67
C ASN A 76 -12.13 -7.66 11.65
N GLU A 77 -13.07 -8.49 11.17
CA GLU A 77 -14.07 -9.13 12.04
C GLU A 77 -13.41 -10.07 13.06
N LEU A 78 -12.53 -10.96 12.61
CA LEU A 78 -11.86 -11.94 13.47
C LEU A 78 -10.93 -11.28 14.50
N LEU A 79 -10.34 -10.14 14.14
CA LEU A 79 -9.41 -9.39 14.98
C LEU A 79 -10.08 -8.24 15.74
N ALA A 80 -11.40 -8.08 15.67
CA ALA A 80 -12.11 -7.05 16.43
C ALA A 80 -11.79 -7.04 17.94
N PRO A 81 -11.67 -8.20 18.65
CA PRO A 81 -11.25 -8.22 20.05
C PRO A 81 -9.80 -7.75 20.30
N TYR A 82 -8.99 -7.66 19.23
CA TYR A 82 -7.58 -7.29 19.24
C TYR A 82 -7.31 -5.92 18.59
N GLY A 83 -8.36 -5.15 18.30
CA GLY A 83 -8.25 -3.81 17.68
C GLY A 83 -8.41 -3.78 16.16
N GLY A 84 -8.92 -4.86 15.55
CA GLY A 84 -9.25 -4.94 14.14
C GLY A 84 -8.06 -5.17 13.21
N PHE A 85 -8.32 -5.03 11.91
CA PHE A 85 -7.32 -5.12 10.85
C PHE A 85 -7.53 -4.01 9.83
N ASP A 86 -6.44 -3.41 9.37
CA ASP A 86 -6.42 -2.39 8.33
C ASP A 86 -5.15 -2.59 7.50
N HIS A 87 -5.28 -2.67 6.17
CA HIS A 87 -4.15 -2.95 5.30
C HIS A 87 -3.10 -1.83 5.30
N ASN A 88 -3.48 -0.56 5.46
CA ASN A 88 -2.51 0.56 5.49
C ASN A 88 -1.66 0.51 6.76
N ALA A 89 -2.29 0.28 7.91
CA ALA A 89 -1.63 0.06 9.18
C ALA A 89 -0.73 -1.19 9.14
N GLN A 90 -1.17 -2.24 8.45
CA GLN A 90 -0.36 -3.45 8.25
C GLN A 90 0.82 -3.20 7.30
N ALA A 91 0.66 -2.40 6.24
CA ALA A 91 1.75 -1.99 5.35
C ALA A 91 2.82 -1.23 6.14
N LEU A 92 2.39 -0.29 6.99
CA LEU A 92 3.28 0.45 7.88
C LEU A 92 4.00 -0.49 8.85
N LYS A 93 3.28 -1.45 9.46
CA LYS A 93 3.88 -2.45 10.36
C LYS A 93 4.93 -3.31 9.65
N ILE A 94 4.67 -3.72 8.41
CA ILE A 94 5.61 -4.49 7.59
C ILE A 94 6.92 -3.72 7.43
N VAL A 95 6.84 -2.46 6.98
CA VAL A 95 8.04 -1.68 6.65
C VAL A 95 8.75 -1.10 7.87
N THR A 96 8.11 -1.08 9.04
CA THR A 96 8.69 -0.54 10.27
C THR A 96 9.07 -1.60 11.31
N SER A 97 8.60 -2.85 11.18
CA SER A 97 8.84 -3.89 12.19
C SER A 97 8.91 -5.35 11.72
N LEU A 98 8.19 -5.76 10.66
CA LEU A 98 8.13 -7.18 10.30
C LEU A 98 9.21 -7.61 9.31
N GLU A 99 9.68 -6.70 8.46
CA GLU A 99 10.83 -6.96 7.60
C GLU A 99 12.12 -7.01 8.43
N ARG A 100 12.96 -8.03 8.20
CA ARG A 100 14.20 -8.25 8.96
C ARG A 100 15.37 -8.48 8.03
N HIS A 101 15.71 -7.44 7.27
CA HIS A 101 16.79 -7.47 6.29
C HIS A 101 18.11 -6.87 6.81
N TYR A 102 18.07 -6.17 7.94
CA TYR A 102 19.21 -5.47 8.50
C TYR A 102 19.53 -6.01 9.90
N ALA A 103 20.81 -6.18 10.21
CA ALA A 103 21.24 -6.79 11.48
C ALA A 103 21.03 -5.86 12.69
N GLY A 104 21.02 -4.54 12.48
CA GLY A 104 20.98 -3.55 13.56
C GLY A 104 19.58 -3.04 13.91
N PHE A 105 18.56 -3.33 13.08
CA PHE A 105 17.20 -2.85 13.29
C PHE A 105 16.19 -3.71 12.51
N ASP A 106 14.97 -3.79 13.05
CA ASP A 106 13.80 -4.32 12.35
C ASP A 106 13.21 -3.23 11.41
N GLY A 107 12.49 -3.66 10.37
CA GLY A 107 11.92 -2.80 9.34
C GLY A 107 12.89 -2.49 8.19
N LEU A 108 12.49 -1.52 7.38
CA LEU A 108 13.21 -1.06 6.18
C LEU A 108 13.86 0.31 6.35
N ASN A 109 13.62 0.98 7.49
CA ASN A 109 14.12 2.34 7.78
C ASN A 109 13.87 3.33 6.63
N LEU A 110 12.61 3.38 6.18
CA LEU A 110 12.19 4.31 5.11
C LEU A 110 12.18 5.76 5.65
N THR A 111 12.20 6.72 4.72
CA THR A 111 12.10 8.14 5.11
C THR A 111 10.73 8.44 5.69
N TRP A 112 10.65 9.50 6.50
CA TRP A 112 9.42 9.91 7.15
C TRP A 112 8.30 10.16 6.12
N GLU A 113 8.61 10.81 5.01
CA GLU A 113 7.65 11.15 3.94
C GLU A 113 7.08 9.89 3.28
N THR A 114 7.88 8.83 3.17
CA THR A 114 7.39 7.55 2.64
C THR A 114 6.42 6.89 3.61
N LEU A 115 6.72 6.94 4.92
CA LEU A 115 5.89 6.33 5.96
C LEU A 115 4.59 7.10 6.16
N GLU A 116 4.66 8.42 6.07
CA GLU A 116 3.51 9.33 6.04
C GLU A 116 2.60 9.03 4.85
N GLY A 117 3.16 8.92 3.64
CA GLY A 117 2.40 8.58 2.45
C GLY A 117 1.72 7.21 2.55
N ILE A 118 2.43 6.19 3.05
CA ILE A 118 1.83 4.86 3.29
C ILE A 118 0.65 4.95 4.26
N ALA A 119 0.78 5.73 5.34
CA ALA A 119 -0.22 5.83 6.37
C ALA A 119 -1.51 6.56 5.93
N LYS A 120 -1.40 7.60 5.09
CA LYS A 120 -2.53 8.52 4.82
C LYS A 120 -2.65 9.02 3.38
N HIS A 121 -2.14 8.30 2.38
CA HIS A 121 -2.34 8.64 0.95
C HIS A 121 -3.82 8.76 0.56
N ASN A 122 -4.73 8.04 1.23
CA ASN A 122 -6.18 8.13 1.04
C ASN A 122 -6.85 9.32 1.76
N GLY A 123 -6.08 10.17 2.42
CA GLY A 123 -6.54 11.32 3.17
C GLY A 123 -6.28 11.20 4.69
N PRO A 124 -6.62 12.26 5.44
CA PRO A 124 -6.42 12.30 6.89
C PRO A 124 -7.06 11.11 7.61
N VAL A 125 -6.33 10.50 8.54
CA VAL A 125 -6.83 9.41 9.37
C VAL A 125 -7.42 10.00 10.64
N THR A 126 -8.75 9.98 10.74
CA THR A 126 -9.50 10.54 11.88
C THR A 126 -10.29 9.46 12.60
N GLY A 127 -10.48 9.62 13.92
CA GLY A 127 -11.25 8.68 14.74
C GLY A 127 -10.37 7.65 15.41
N ASP A 128 -10.88 6.42 15.56
CA ASP A 128 -10.16 5.34 16.20
C ASP A 128 -9.02 4.85 15.29
N LEU A 129 -7.79 5.00 15.77
CA LEU A 129 -6.60 4.61 15.03
C LEU A 129 -6.39 3.10 15.07
N PRO A 130 -6.11 2.44 13.93
CA PRO A 130 -5.62 1.08 13.92
C PRO A 130 -4.39 0.93 14.82
N VAL A 131 -4.33 -0.18 15.57
CA VAL A 131 -3.30 -0.39 16.62
C VAL A 131 -1.89 -0.18 16.08
N ALA A 132 -1.57 -0.75 14.92
CA ALA A 132 -0.23 -0.65 14.33
C ALA A 132 0.12 0.78 13.88
N LEU A 133 -0.86 1.53 13.39
CA LEU A 133 -0.68 2.93 13.03
C LEU A 133 -0.42 3.78 14.29
N ALA A 134 -1.25 3.61 15.32
CA ALA A 134 -1.07 4.30 16.60
C ALA A 134 0.26 3.97 17.29
N GLU A 135 0.74 2.72 17.18
CA GLU A 135 2.04 2.30 17.71
C GLU A 135 3.21 3.00 17.04
N TYR A 136 3.15 3.18 15.73
CA TYR A 136 4.22 3.83 14.97
C TYR A 136 4.19 5.34 15.12
N ASP A 137 3.00 5.94 15.06
CA ASP A 137 2.80 7.40 15.19
C ASP A 137 3.34 7.96 16.53
N ARG A 138 3.26 7.16 17.60
CA ARG A 138 3.90 7.49 18.89
C ARG A 138 5.44 7.59 18.83
N LYS A 139 6.08 6.96 17.85
CA LYS A 139 7.54 7.01 17.66
C LYS A 139 7.94 8.20 16.79
N HIS A 140 7.17 8.42 15.73
CA HIS A 140 7.35 9.51 14.78
C HIS A 140 5.97 10.03 14.40
N ASP A 141 5.67 11.26 14.81
CA ASP A 141 4.40 11.94 14.48
C ASP A 141 4.25 12.01 12.96
N LEU A 142 3.26 11.31 12.41
CA LEU A 142 2.95 11.26 10.98
C LEU A 142 1.94 12.34 10.57
N GLU A 143 1.56 13.23 11.50
CA GLU A 143 0.56 14.28 11.29
C GLU A 143 -0.74 13.71 10.71
N LEU A 144 -1.28 12.65 11.33
CA LEU A 144 -2.39 11.86 10.77
C LEU A 144 -3.65 12.66 10.45
N ALA A 145 -3.88 13.78 11.15
CA ALA A 145 -5.02 14.67 10.93
C ALA A 145 -4.86 15.62 9.73
N THR A 146 -3.68 15.69 9.10
CA THR A 146 -3.42 16.52 7.91
C THR A 146 -3.40 15.65 6.65
N TYR A 147 -3.54 16.28 5.48
CA TYR A 147 -3.38 15.57 4.21
C TYR A 147 -1.95 15.07 4.05
N ALA A 148 -1.78 14.01 3.26
CA ALA A 148 -0.47 13.51 2.91
C ALA A 148 0.29 14.49 2.00
N SER A 149 1.59 14.27 1.82
CA SER A 149 2.36 14.94 0.75
C SER A 149 1.67 14.89 -0.62
N ALA A 150 1.98 15.85 -1.49
CA ALA A 150 1.41 15.89 -2.83
C ALA A 150 1.76 14.62 -3.62
N GLU A 151 2.97 14.09 -3.43
CA GLU A 151 3.45 12.84 -4.03
C GLU A 151 2.65 11.62 -3.58
N ALA A 152 2.26 11.54 -2.31
CA ALA A 152 1.40 10.47 -1.81
C ALA A 152 -0.02 10.56 -2.42
N GLN A 153 -0.55 11.78 -2.56
CA GLN A 153 -1.84 11.99 -3.23
C GLN A 153 -1.76 11.65 -4.73
N MET A 154 -0.65 11.94 -5.40
CA MET A 154 -0.42 11.51 -6.78
C MET A 154 -0.36 9.98 -6.90
N ALA A 155 0.23 9.29 -5.91
CA ALA A 155 0.21 7.83 -5.86
C ALA A 155 -1.21 7.27 -5.67
N ALA A 156 -2.04 7.88 -4.82
CA ALA A 156 -3.44 7.50 -4.66
C ALA A 156 -4.25 7.71 -5.96
N VAL A 157 -4.08 8.86 -6.62
CA VAL A 157 -4.71 9.12 -7.93
C VAL A 157 -4.25 8.12 -9.00
N ALA A 158 -2.96 7.75 -9.00
CA ALA A 158 -2.44 6.74 -9.90
C ALA A 158 -3.04 5.35 -9.64
N ASP A 159 -3.32 5.03 -8.37
CA ASP A 159 -3.99 3.78 -7.97
C ASP A 159 -5.42 3.74 -8.50
N ASP A 160 -6.19 4.81 -8.32
CA ASP A 160 -7.54 4.94 -8.88
C ASP A 160 -7.55 4.83 -10.41
N ILE A 161 -6.58 5.45 -11.09
CA ILE A 161 -6.46 5.37 -12.56
C ILE A 161 -6.20 3.92 -13.00
N ALA A 162 -5.26 3.24 -12.34
CA ALA A 162 -4.93 1.86 -12.63
C ALA A 162 -6.15 0.96 -12.36
N TYR A 163 -6.76 1.06 -11.18
CA TYR A 163 -7.93 0.29 -10.79
C TYR A 163 -9.07 0.38 -11.82
N ASN A 164 -9.45 1.60 -12.22
CA ASN A 164 -10.52 1.83 -13.20
C ASN A 164 -10.18 1.27 -14.61
N HIS A 165 -8.93 1.36 -15.03
CA HIS A 165 -8.51 0.76 -16.30
C HIS A 165 -8.59 -0.77 -16.26
N HIS A 166 -8.30 -1.36 -15.10
CA HIS A 166 -8.18 -2.81 -14.94
C HIS A 166 -9.55 -3.47 -14.88
N ASP A 167 -10.48 -2.93 -14.09
CA ASP A 167 -11.84 -3.43 -14.00
C ASP A 167 -12.53 -3.44 -15.36
N LEU A 168 -12.29 -2.41 -16.17
CA LEU A 168 -12.87 -2.28 -17.51
C LEU A 168 -12.24 -3.29 -18.49
N HIS A 169 -10.94 -3.51 -18.41
CA HIS A 169 -10.22 -4.41 -19.31
C HIS A 169 -10.43 -5.89 -18.96
N ASP A 170 -10.48 -6.24 -17.67
CA ASP A 170 -10.78 -7.59 -17.20
C ASP A 170 -12.27 -7.92 -17.44
N GLY A 171 -13.17 -6.94 -17.24
CA GLY A 171 -14.59 -7.07 -17.57
C GLY A 171 -14.88 -7.26 -19.06
N LEU A 172 -14.02 -6.76 -19.96
CA LEU A 172 -14.14 -6.97 -21.41
C LEU A 172 -13.58 -8.32 -21.88
N ARG A 173 -12.77 -9.00 -21.06
CA ARG A 173 -12.13 -10.29 -21.39
C ARG A 173 -12.82 -11.50 -20.76
N ALA A 174 -13.78 -11.28 -19.85
CA ALA A 174 -14.56 -12.30 -19.17
C ALA A 174 -15.72 -12.87 -20.01
#